data_AF-A0A4R8JK04-F1
#
_entry.id   AF-A0A4R8JK04-F1
#
_cell.length_a   1.000
_cell.length_b   1.000
_cell.length_c   1.000
_cell.angle_alpha   90.00
_cell.angle_beta   90.00
_cell.angle_gamma   90.00
#
_symmetry.space_group_name_H-M   'P 1'
#
loop_
_entity.id
_entity.type
_entity.pdbx_description
1 polymer ?
#
loop_
_entity_poly.entity_id
_entity_poly.type
_entity_poly.pdbx_seq_one_letter_code
_entity_poly.pdbx_strand_id
1 'polypeptide(L)'
;MNCTAVGVDIAKNVFQVHYVDQATGEIVNKPIKRAHFLEHFANRTPCLIGMEACSGAHHWARQLLKMGHEVRLIPAEFAKAFNIRKKNDAADARAIWLAVQQPGKPVAVKSETQQAMLALHRMRQQLIKFRTMQINNLRGLLTEYGEVMSQSRAALDKAIPEVLGRVAERLPAVVIDTLREQWNGLTKLDEQVAQIERRMRAWKKEDKAVKAISEIPGVGLLTATAAVAMMGDPKAFRSGREFAAWAGLVPKQTGSGGKVNLHGISKRGDAYLRTLLIHGARAVSRHANQPGTWVDQMIKRRPKNVVIVRSLDWLVHDLAGSLIYVMHLKHVFGDIHTHSCTVHAGSSGLREKNTMIFQFWHSDAVGP
;
A
#
# COMPACT_ATOMS: atom_id res chain seq x y z
N MET A 1 -11.69 19.08 26.14
CA MET A 1 -12.13 17.89 26.91
C MET A 1 -10.94 16.94 27.02
N ASN A 2 -10.46 16.70 28.25
CA ASN A 2 -9.35 15.76 28.50
C ASN A 2 -9.88 14.32 28.43
N CYS A 3 -9.92 13.76 27.22
CA CYS A 3 -10.30 12.38 27.00
C CYS A 3 -9.26 11.44 27.64
N THR A 4 -9.65 10.45 28.45
CA THR A 4 -8.70 9.49 29.03
C THR A 4 -8.01 8.73 27.90
N ALA A 5 -6.68 8.77 27.87
CA ALA A 5 -5.90 8.01 26.89
C ALA A 5 -5.75 6.55 27.35
N VAL A 6 -5.98 5.61 26.44
CA VAL A 6 -5.89 4.16 26.66
C VAL A 6 -5.00 3.57 25.58
N GLY A 7 -3.94 2.85 25.97
CA GLY A 7 -3.14 2.05 25.06
C GLY A 7 -3.60 0.60 25.08
N VAL A 8 -3.79 0.02 23.90
CA VAL A 8 -4.23 -1.37 23.74
C VAL A 8 -3.26 -2.10 22.82
N ASP A 9 -2.64 -3.14 23.37
CA ASP A 9 -1.87 -4.10 22.58
C ASP A 9 -2.75 -5.33 22.25
N ILE A 10 -2.80 -5.69 20.96
CA ILE A 10 -3.70 -6.71 20.44
C ILE A 10 -2.90 -7.97 20.12
N ALA A 11 -3.18 -9.06 20.84
CA ALA A 11 -2.71 -10.40 20.50
C ALA A 11 -3.84 -11.29 19.96
N LYS A 12 -3.62 -12.62 19.90
CA LYS A 12 -4.63 -13.56 19.37
C LYS A 12 -5.83 -13.72 20.30
N ASN A 13 -5.58 -13.97 21.59
CA ASN A 13 -6.61 -14.39 22.55
C ASN A 13 -6.77 -13.44 23.74
N VAL A 14 -5.70 -12.72 24.11
CA VAL A 14 -5.66 -11.81 25.25
C VAL A 14 -5.06 -10.51 24.76
N PHE A 15 -5.72 -9.39 25.06
CA PHE A 15 -5.25 -8.04 24.74
C PHE A 15 -4.78 -7.41 26.04
N GLN A 16 -3.74 -6.58 25.96
CA GLN A 16 -3.25 -5.87 27.12
C GLN A 16 -3.73 -4.42 27.05
N VAL A 17 -4.37 -3.95 28.12
CA VAL A 17 -4.89 -2.58 28.21
C VAL A 17 -4.11 -1.80 29.26
N HIS A 18 -3.69 -0.59 28.90
CA HIS A 18 -2.98 0.33 29.76
C HIS A 18 -3.64 1.71 29.75
N TYR A 19 -3.97 2.25 30.92
CA TYR A 19 -4.39 3.65 31.07
C TYR A 19 -4.09 4.14 32.49
N VAL A 20 -4.13 5.45 32.67
CA VAL A 20 -4.05 6.10 33.99
C VAL A 20 -5.42 6.69 34.30
N ASP A 21 -6.00 6.31 35.43
CA ASP A 21 -7.24 6.91 35.91
C ASP A 21 -6.97 8.37 36.31
N GLN A 22 -7.74 9.31 35.73
CA GLN A 22 -7.51 10.73 35.95
C GLN A 22 -7.96 11.21 37.34
N ALA A 23 -8.89 10.50 37.99
CA ALA A 23 -9.40 10.87 39.31
C ALA A 23 -8.52 10.32 40.43
N THR A 24 -8.03 9.08 40.29
CA THR A 24 -7.24 8.42 41.35
C THR A 24 -5.73 8.45 41.09
N GLY A 25 -5.30 8.70 39.85
CA GLY A 25 -3.90 8.54 39.44
C GLY A 25 -3.44 7.09 39.33
N GLU A 26 -4.35 6.12 39.52
CA GLU A 26 -4.02 4.70 39.48
C GLU A 26 -3.65 4.27 38.05
N ILE A 27 -2.54 3.53 37.94
CA ILE A 27 -2.09 2.95 36.67
C ILE A 27 -2.77 1.60 36.51
N VAL A 28 -3.69 1.50 35.56
CA VAL A 28 -4.33 0.26 35.18
C VAL A 28 -3.53 -0.38 34.06
N ASN A 29 -3.01 -1.58 34.30
CA ASN A 29 -2.34 -2.40 33.30
C ASN A 29 -2.84 -3.85 33.42
N LYS A 30 -3.79 -4.25 32.57
CA LYS A 30 -4.48 -5.54 32.73
C LYS A 30 -4.65 -6.32 31.43
N PRO A 31 -4.55 -7.65 31.49
CA PRO A 31 -4.95 -8.52 30.40
C PRO A 31 -6.48 -8.61 30.32
N ILE A 32 -7.01 -8.55 29.11
CA ILE A 32 -8.44 -8.71 28.81
C ILE A 32 -8.59 -9.79 27.75
N LYS A 33 -9.38 -10.82 28.03
CA LYS A 33 -9.69 -11.85 27.03
C LYS A 33 -10.43 -11.21 25.86
N ARG A 34 -10.09 -11.63 24.64
CA ARG A 34 -10.69 -11.15 23.39
C ARG A 34 -12.21 -11.08 23.42
N ALA A 35 -12.88 -12.08 24.02
CA ALA A 35 -14.34 -12.16 24.10
C ALA A 35 -14.95 -11.02 24.94
N HIS A 36 -14.28 -10.59 26.01
CA HIS A 36 -14.74 -9.55 26.94
C HIS A 36 -14.20 -8.15 26.59
N PHE A 37 -13.52 -8.01 25.45
CA PHE A 37 -12.86 -6.76 25.10
C PHE A 37 -13.85 -5.60 24.89
N LEU A 38 -14.95 -5.81 24.16
CA LEU A 38 -15.94 -4.75 23.94
C LEU A 38 -16.72 -4.45 25.22
N GLU A 39 -17.04 -5.46 26.03
CA GLU A 39 -17.69 -5.29 27.33
C GLU A 39 -16.89 -4.37 28.25
N HIS A 40 -15.56 -4.45 28.19
CA HIS A 40 -14.69 -3.56 28.97
C HIS A 40 -14.89 -2.08 28.63
N PHE A 41 -15.25 -1.75 27.38
CA PHE A 41 -15.44 -0.38 26.92
C PHE A 41 -16.91 0.07 26.91
N ALA A 42 -17.87 -0.86 26.96
CA ALA A 42 -19.31 -0.56 26.83
C ALA A 42 -19.85 0.42 27.87
N ASN A 43 -19.38 0.34 29.10
CA ASN A 43 -19.83 1.20 30.20
C ASN A 43 -18.86 2.35 30.50
N ARG A 44 -17.87 2.60 29.63
CA ARG A 44 -16.89 3.67 29.82
C ARG A 44 -17.34 4.93 29.09
N THR A 45 -17.01 6.08 29.66
CA THR A 45 -17.13 7.35 28.93
C THR A 45 -16.24 7.33 27.67
N PRO A 46 -16.60 8.12 26.63
CA PRO A 46 -15.75 8.29 25.45
C PRO A 46 -14.30 8.57 25.86
N CYS A 47 -13.37 7.78 25.29
CA CYS A 47 -11.95 7.82 25.62
C CYS A 47 -11.12 7.77 24.32
N LEU A 48 -9.85 8.17 24.40
CA LEU A 48 -8.92 8.12 23.28
C LEU A 48 -8.16 6.79 23.33
N ILE A 49 -8.43 5.90 22.38
CA ILE A 49 -7.86 4.55 22.34
C ILE A 49 -6.78 4.47 21.26
N GLY A 50 -5.55 4.24 21.68
CA GLY A 50 -4.41 3.89 20.83
C GLY A 50 -4.32 2.39 20.63
N MET A 51 -4.15 1.95 19.38
CA MET A 51 -3.82 0.56 19.03
C MET A 51 -2.74 0.54 17.97
N GLU A 52 -1.84 -0.44 17.98
CA GLU A 52 -0.93 -0.62 16.85
C GLU A 52 -1.72 -0.95 15.57
N ALA A 53 -1.33 -0.37 14.44
CA ALA A 53 -1.91 -0.65 13.13
C ALA A 53 -1.52 -2.05 12.63
N CYS A 54 -2.15 -3.09 13.19
CA CYS A 54 -2.00 -4.49 12.80
C CYS A 54 -3.24 -5.01 12.05
N SER A 55 -3.17 -6.24 11.52
CA SER A 55 -4.26 -6.85 10.74
C SER A 55 -5.58 -6.95 11.53
N GLY A 56 -5.49 -7.23 12.84
CA GLY A 56 -6.66 -7.33 13.73
C GLY A 56 -7.22 -5.99 14.19
N ALA A 57 -6.44 -4.91 14.13
CA ALA A 57 -6.80 -3.63 14.75
C ALA A 57 -7.98 -2.92 14.06
N HIS A 58 -8.12 -3.07 12.74
CA HIS A 58 -9.19 -2.40 11.99
C HIS A 58 -10.60 -2.83 12.42
N HIS A 59 -10.80 -4.12 12.72
CA HIS A 59 -12.10 -4.61 13.20
C HIS A 59 -12.46 -3.97 14.55
N TRP A 60 -11.53 -4.03 15.51
CA TRP A 60 -11.73 -3.46 16.84
C TRP A 60 -11.90 -1.95 16.81
N ALA A 61 -11.12 -1.26 15.98
CA ALA A 61 -11.26 0.18 15.80
C ALA A 61 -12.65 0.57 15.32
N ARG A 62 -13.23 -0.15 14.36
CA ARG A 62 -14.61 0.09 13.92
C ARG A 62 -15.64 -0.14 15.02
N GLN A 63 -15.48 -1.20 15.82
CA GLN A 63 -16.41 -1.48 16.92
C GLN A 63 -16.33 -0.40 18.01
N LEU A 64 -15.11 0.00 18.40
CA LEU A 64 -14.90 1.05 19.39
C LEU A 64 -15.39 2.43 18.91
N LEU A 65 -15.22 2.74 17.63
CA LEU A 65 -15.78 3.96 17.01
C LEU A 65 -17.32 3.95 17.07
N LYS A 66 -17.98 2.80 16.83
CA LYS A 66 -19.44 2.67 16.95
C LYS A 66 -19.95 2.90 18.38
N MET A 67 -19.12 2.61 19.37
CA MET A 67 -19.41 2.85 20.80
C MET A 67 -19.13 4.31 21.23
N GLY A 68 -18.69 5.17 20.31
CA GLY A 68 -18.45 6.58 20.58
C GLY A 68 -17.04 6.92 21.08
N HIS A 69 -16.10 5.97 21.09
CA HIS A 69 -14.71 6.25 21.45
C HIS A 69 -13.93 6.85 20.27
N GLU A 70 -12.92 7.66 20.56
CA GLU A 70 -11.94 8.10 19.56
C GLU A 70 -10.86 7.03 19.44
N VAL A 71 -10.58 6.56 18.21
CA VAL A 71 -9.57 5.52 17.98
C VAL A 71 -8.46 6.03 17.08
N ARG A 72 -7.21 5.85 17.52
CA ARG A 72 -6.01 6.15 16.71
C ARG A 72 -5.19 4.88 16.51
N LEU A 73 -5.11 4.44 15.26
CA LEU A 73 -4.20 3.37 14.87
C LEU A 73 -2.79 3.94 14.69
N ILE A 74 -1.83 3.41 15.43
CA ILE A 74 -0.46 3.90 15.49
C ILE A 74 0.45 3.07 14.58
N PRO A 75 1.27 3.68 13.71
CA PRO A 75 2.28 2.94 12.96
C PRO A 75 3.22 2.18 13.90
N ALA A 76 3.54 0.92 13.57
CA ALA A 76 4.42 0.06 14.37
C ALA A 76 5.78 0.70 14.67
N GLU A 77 6.39 1.38 13.68
CA GLU A 77 7.67 2.09 13.86
C GLU A 77 7.56 3.23 14.89
N PHE A 78 6.41 3.91 14.95
CA PHE A 78 6.18 5.00 15.89
C PHE A 78 5.94 4.45 17.30
N ALA A 79 5.11 3.42 17.45
CA ALA A 79 4.90 2.75 18.74
C ALA A 79 6.22 2.19 19.31
N LYS A 80 7.05 1.58 18.44
CA LYS A 80 8.36 1.03 18.81
C LYS A 80 9.32 2.07 19.38
N ALA A 81 9.25 3.34 18.95
CA ALA A 81 10.10 4.40 19.46
C ALA A 81 9.86 4.70 20.95
N PHE A 82 8.69 4.33 21.49
CA PHE A 82 8.33 4.51 22.90
C PHE A 82 8.51 3.24 23.74
N ASN A 83 9.09 2.19 23.16
CA ASN A 83 9.38 0.97 23.90
C ASN A 83 10.78 1.07 24.54
N ILE A 84 10.81 1.32 25.85
CA ILE A 84 12.04 1.68 26.59
C ILE A 84 12.74 0.43 27.19
N ARG A 85 12.11 -0.75 27.24
CA ARG A 85 12.60 -1.93 28.00
C ARG A 85 12.47 -3.26 27.23
N LYS A 86 12.65 -4.39 27.93
CA LYS A 86 12.40 -5.76 27.43
C LYS A 86 10.96 -5.89 26.91
N LYS A 87 10.82 -6.60 25.79
CA LYS A 87 9.56 -6.85 25.12
C LYS A 87 8.63 -7.71 25.98
N ASN A 88 7.46 -7.17 26.34
CA ASN A 88 6.31 -7.89 26.88
C ASN A 88 5.03 -7.10 26.59
N ASP A 89 3.88 -7.77 26.62
CA ASP A 89 2.58 -7.18 26.24
C ASP A 89 2.21 -5.96 27.12
N ALA A 90 2.59 -5.97 28.40
CA ALA A 90 2.39 -4.87 29.34
C ALA A 90 3.19 -3.60 28.99
N ALA A 91 4.43 -3.77 28.51
CA ALA A 91 5.28 -2.68 28.03
C ALA A 91 4.82 -2.19 26.66
N ASP A 92 4.36 -3.09 25.80
CA ASP A 92 3.85 -2.76 24.46
C ASP A 92 2.56 -1.92 24.58
N ALA A 93 1.61 -2.30 25.44
CA ALA A 93 0.42 -1.50 25.72
C ALA A 93 0.75 -0.11 26.32
N ARG A 94 1.76 -0.04 27.20
CA ARG A 94 2.26 1.23 27.74
C ARG A 94 2.92 2.10 26.67
N ALA A 95 3.69 1.51 25.76
CA ALA A 95 4.33 2.22 24.66
C ALA A 95 3.28 2.82 23.71
N ILE A 96 2.22 2.06 23.42
CA ILE A 96 1.07 2.54 22.63
C ILE A 96 0.35 3.68 23.36
N TRP A 97 0.15 3.57 24.68
CA TRP A 97 -0.43 4.64 25.50
C TRP A 97 0.43 5.91 25.51
N LEU A 98 1.75 5.80 25.56
CA LEU A 98 2.65 6.96 25.42
C LEU A 98 2.55 7.56 24.01
N ALA A 99 2.60 6.70 22.99
CA ALA A 99 2.59 7.11 21.59
C ALA A 99 1.29 7.82 21.18
N VAL A 100 0.12 7.39 21.66
CA VAL A 100 -1.18 7.98 21.26
C VAL A 100 -1.34 9.43 21.72
N GLN A 101 -0.63 9.80 22.78
CA GLN A 101 -0.62 11.15 23.35
C GLN A 101 0.32 12.10 22.60
N GLN A 102 1.27 11.56 21.83
CA GLN A 102 2.23 12.36 21.09
C GLN A 102 1.63 12.81 19.74
N PRO A 103 2.08 13.96 19.20
CA PRO A 103 1.71 14.36 17.86
C PRO A 103 2.30 13.38 16.84
N GLY A 104 1.42 12.69 16.12
CA GLY A 104 1.80 11.72 15.10
C GLY A 104 0.65 11.48 14.13
N LYS A 105 0.97 11.09 12.90
CA LYS A 105 -0.06 10.80 11.90
C LYS A 105 -0.61 9.38 12.11
N PRO A 106 -1.89 9.21 12.46
CA PRO A 106 -2.47 7.90 12.63
C PRO A 106 -2.69 7.21 11.27
N VAL A 107 -2.75 5.88 11.29
CA VAL A 107 -3.21 5.07 10.16
C VAL A 107 -4.73 5.15 10.10
N ALA A 108 -5.27 5.44 8.91
CA ALA A 108 -6.72 5.49 8.72
C ALA A 108 -7.39 4.14 9.05
N VAL A 109 -8.46 4.20 9.83
CA VAL A 109 -9.34 3.06 10.07
C VAL A 109 -10.10 2.76 8.79
N LYS A 110 -9.84 1.60 8.20
CA LYS A 110 -10.41 1.21 6.91
C LYS A 110 -11.84 0.71 7.08
N SER A 111 -12.69 0.99 6.11
CA SER A 111 -14.01 0.35 6.02
C SER A 111 -13.87 -1.14 5.68
N GLU A 112 -14.96 -1.90 5.87
CA GLU A 112 -14.96 -3.33 5.52
C GLU A 112 -14.74 -3.55 4.03
N THR A 113 -15.36 -2.73 3.19
CA THR A 113 -15.15 -2.75 1.73
C THR A 113 -13.69 -2.47 1.36
N GLN A 114 -13.05 -1.48 1.98
CA GLN A 114 -11.63 -1.18 1.76
C GLN A 114 -10.75 -2.36 2.19
N GLN A 115 -11.01 -2.96 3.36
CA GLN A 115 -10.26 -4.13 3.80
C GLN A 115 -10.48 -5.34 2.89
N ALA A 116 -11.69 -5.56 2.40
CA ALA A 116 -12.00 -6.65 1.49
C ALA A 116 -11.28 -6.48 0.14
N MET A 117 -11.19 -5.24 -0.39
CA MET A 117 -10.36 -4.93 -1.56
C MET A 117 -8.88 -5.25 -1.30
N LEU A 118 -8.32 -4.84 -0.17
CA LEU A 118 -6.93 -5.17 0.18
C LEU A 118 -6.72 -6.69 0.34
N ALA A 119 -7.71 -7.42 0.84
CA ALA A 119 -7.65 -8.88 0.93
C ALA A 119 -7.56 -9.51 -0.48
N LEU A 120 -8.34 -9.02 -1.46
CA LEU A 120 -8.23 -9.46 -2.86
C LEU A 120 -6.82 -9.19 -3.43
N HIS A 121 -6.25 -8.02 -3.16
CA HIS A 121 -4.86 -7.72 -3.56
C HIS A 121 -3.85 -8.69 -2.97
N ARG A 122 -3.97 -9.00 -1.67
CA ARG A 122 -3.06 -9.94 -0.98
C ARG A 122 -3.21 -11.36 -1.51
N MET A 123 -4.43 -11.82 -1.73
CA MET A 123 -4.70 -13.15 -2.30
C MET A 123 -4.12 -13.25 -3.72
N ARG A 124 -4.34 -12.23 -4.57
CA ARG A 124 -3.73 -12.17 -5.90
C ARG A 124 -2.20 -12.21 -5.82
N GLN A 125 -1.59 -11.45 -4.91
CA GLN A 125 -0.14 -11.44 -4.72
C GLN A 125 0.38 -12.82 -4.30
N GLN A 126 -0.35 -13.53 -3.44
CA GLN A 126 -0.01 -14.88 -3.02
C GLN A 126 -0.06 -15.87 -4.18
N LEU A 127 -1.13 -15.84 -5.00
CA LEU A 127 -1.24 -16.71 -6.17
C LEU A 127 -0.11 -16.47 -7.18
N ILE A 128 0.30 -15.21 -7.39
CA ILE A 128 1.44 -14.89 -8.26
C ILE A 128 2.74 -15.48 -7.70
N LYS A 129 2.95 -15.41 -6.38
CA LYS A 129 4.13 -16.02 -5.74
C LYS A 129 4.12 -17.54 -5.92
N PHE A 130 2.98 -18.19 -5.70
CA PHE A 130 2.83 -19.63 -5.92
C PHE A 130 3.11 -20.00 -7.38
N ARG A 131 2.56 -19.24 -8.33
CA ARG A 131 2.84 -19.44 -9.75
C ARG A 131 4.33 -19.33 -10.07
N THR A 132 5.01 -18.30 -9.58
CA THR A 132 6.46 -18.14 -9.79
C THR A 132 7.26 -19.26 -9.13
N MET A 133 6.88 -19.67 -7.93
CA MET A 133 7.51 -20.80 -7.21
C MET A 133 7.36 -22.10 -7.99
N GLN A 134 6.15 -22.41 -8.47
CA GLN A 134 5.86 -23.59 -9.29
C GLN A 134 6.67 -23.60 -10.59
N ILE A 135 6.75 -22.46 -11.29
CA ILE A 135 7.56 -22.32 -12.51
C ILE A 135 9.04 -22.58 -12.20
N ASN A 136 9.57 -22.00 -11.12
CA ASN A 136 10.98 -22.18 -10.76
C ASN A 136 11.28 -23.62 -10.34
N ASN A 137 10.36 -24.28 -9.65
CA ASN A 137 10.47 -25.70 -9.32
C ASN A 137 10.49 -26.57 -10.59
N LEU A 138 9.54 -26.36 -11.51
CA LEU A 138 9.49 -27.06 -12.80
C LEU A 138 10.78 -26.90 -13.60
N ARG A 139 11.35 -25.68 -13.64
CA ARG A 139 12.66 -25.44 -14.26
C ARG A 139 13.79 -26.17 -13.56
N GLY A 140 13.82 -26.17 -12.23
CA GLY A 140 14.83 -26.86 -11.43
C GLY A 140 14.83 -28.36 -11.73
N LEU A 141 13.67 -29.00 -11.64
CA LEU A 141 13.50 -30.43 -11.91
C LEU A 141 13.90 -30.80 -13.34
N LEU A 142 13.45 -30.02 -14.35
CA LEU A 142 13.85 -30.27 -15.74
C LEU A 142 15.36 -30.12 -15.95
N THR A 143 16.01 -29.21 -15.20
CA THR A 143 17.47 -29.01 -15.27
C THR A 143 18.24 -30.21 -14.72
N GLU A 144 17.72 -30.90 -13.69
CA GLU A 144 18.33 -32.15 -13.18
C GLU A 144 18.39 -33.24 -14.25
N TYR A 145 17.43 -33.21 -15.18
CA TYR A 145 17.40 -34.11 -16.34
C TYR A 145 18.10 -33.52 -17.57
N GLY A 146 18.79 -32.38 -17.47
CA GLY A 146 19.54 -31.77 -18.57
C GLY A 146 18.71 -30.89 -19.53
N GLU A 147 17.43 -30.63 -19.23
CA GLU A 147 16.56 -29.75 -20.02
C GLU A 147 16.58 -28.33 -19.41
N VAL A 148 17.40 -27.44 -19.97
CA VAL A 148 17.52 -26.06 -19.49
C VAL A 148 16.47 -25.16 -20.13
N MET A 149 15.54 -24.69 -19.32
CA MET A 149 14.41 -23.87 -19.75
C MET A 149 14.71 -22.36 -19.68
N SER A 150 14.10 -21.59 -20.59
CA SER A 150 14.22 -20.12 -20.57
C SER A 150 13.59 -19.48 -19.32
N GLN A 151 14.11 -18.32 -18.92
CA GLN A 151 13.58 -17.54 -17.79
C GLN A 151 12.22 -16.88 -18.08
N SER A 152 11.87 -16.70 -19.36
CA SER A 152 10.58 -16.12 -19.75
C SER A 152 9.45 -17.12 -19.56
N ARG A 153 8.32 -16.66 -19.01
CA ARG A 153 7.10 -17.50 -18.89
C ARG A 153 6.59 -17.91 -20.27
N ALA A 154 6.43 -16.95 -21.18
CA ALA A 154 5.86 -17.22 -22.50
C ALA A 154 6.71 -18.22 -23.31
N ALA A 155 8.04 -18.12 -23.21
CA ALA A 155 8.93 -19.06 -23.88
C ALA A 155 8.94 -20.43 -23.19
N LEU A 156 8.81 -20.49 -21.85
CA LEU A 156 8.59 -21.75 -21.14
C LEU A 156 7.29 -22.43 -21.58
N ASP A 157 6.18 -21.69 -21.65
CA ASP A 157 4.86 -22.20 -22.02
C ASP A 157 4.84 -22.79 -23.43
N LYS A 158 5.63 -22.20 -24.34
CA LYS A 158 5.79 -22.71 -25.71
C LYS A 158 6.65 -23.97 -25.76
N ALA A 159 7.71 -24.06 -24.97
CA ALA A 159 8.69 -25.14 -25.02
C ALA A 159 8.29 -26.38 -24.21
N ILE A 160 7.50 -26.20 -23.15
CA ILE A 160 7.18 -27.27 -22.18
C ILE A 160 6.53 -28.51 -22.80
N PRO A 161 5.62 -28.45 -23.80
CA PRO A 161 5.01 -29.67 -24.34
C PRO A 161 6.02 -30.55 -25.08
N GLU A 162 6.93 -29.92 -25.83
CA GLU A 162 7.99 -30.60 -26.58
C GLU A 162 9.04 -31.22 -25.63
N VAL A 163 9.45 -30.45 -24.61
CA VAL A 163 10.39 -30.91 -23.58
C VAL A 163 9.82 -32.11 -22.83
N LEU A 164 8.54 -32.04 -22.42
CA LEU A 164 7.86 -33.16 -21.76
C LEU A 164 7.74 -34.39 -22.66
N GLY A 165 7.62 -34.22 -23.97
CA GLY A 165 7.70 -35.32 -24.94
C GLY A 165 9.05 -36.03 -24.89
N ARG A 166 10.16 -35.28 -24.99
CA ARG A 166 11.52 -35.84 -24.93
C ARG A 166 11.84 -36.51 -23.61
N VAL A 167 11.49 -35.90 -22.48
CA VAL A 167 11.74 -36.54 -21.18
C VAL A 167 10.88 -37.78 -20.97
N ALA A 168 9.69 -37.85 -21.57
CA ALA A 168 8.81 -39.00 -21.41
C ALA A 168 9.36 -40.28 -22.04
N GLU A 169 10.23 -40.17 -23.05
CA GLU A 169 10.88 -41.33 -23.68
C GLU A 169 11.94 -41.99 -22.78
N ARG A 170 12.50 -41.23 -21.83
CA ARG A 170 13.66 -41.67 -21.02
C ARG A 170 13.41 -41.75 -19.52
N LEU A 171 12.36 -41.09 -19.00
CA LEU A 171 12.06 -41.03 -17.57
C LEU A 171 10.86 -41.91 -17.20
N PRO A 172 10.79 -42.39 -15.94
CA PRO A 172 9.62 -43.12 -15.45
C PRO A 172 8.32 -42.30 -15.58
N ALA A 173 7.23 -42.97 -15.98
CA ALA A 173 5.91 -42.35 -16.16
C ALA A 173 5.45 -41.53 -14.94
N VAL A 174 5.72 -42.01 -13.72
CA VAL A 174 5.38 -41.31 -12.46
C VAL A 174 5.95 -39.89 -12.40
N VAL A 175 7.20 -39.71 -12.84
CA VAL A 175 7.84 -38.37 -12.84
C VAL A 175 7.20 -37.48 -13.90
N ILE A 176 6.91 -38.04 -15.08
CA ILE A 176 6.29 -37.31 -16.19
C ILE A 176 4.89 -36.85 -15.85
N ASP A 177 4.08 -37.72 -15.25
CA ASP A 177 2.73 -37.40 -14.83
C ASP A 177 2.76 -36.30 -13.75
N THR A 178 3.70 -36.39 -12.80
CA THR A 178 3.91 -35.32 -11.80
C THR A 178 4.28 -33.99 -12.46
N LEU A 179 5.19 -33.98 -13.45
CA LEU A 179 5.59 -32.75 -14.16
C LEU A 179 4.42 -32.16 -14.96
N ARG A 180 3.59 -33.01 -15.58
CA ARG A 180 2.35 -32.59 -16.27
C ARG A 180 1.34 -31.99 -15.30
N GLU A 181 1.15 -32.58 -14.13
CA GLU A 181 0.27 -32.03 -13.08
C GLU A 181 0.76 -30.65 -12.59
N GLN A 182 2.07 -30.50 -12.35
CA GLN A 182 2.67 -29.22 -11.97
C GLN A 182 2.45 -28.15 -13.04
N TRP A 183 2.63 -28.52 -14.30
CA TRP A 183 2.38 -27.65 -15.45
C TRP A 183 0.90 -27.25 -15.56
N ASN A 184 -0.02 -28.21 -15.51
CA ASN A 184 -1.47 -27.96 -15.56
C ASN A 184 -1.94 -27.09 -14.38
N GLY A 185 -1.31 -27.24 -13.21
CA GLY A 185 -1.55 -26.39 -12.05
C GLY A 185 -1.29 -24.90 -12.29
N LEU A 186 -0.41 -24.53 -13.23
CA LEU A 186 -0.15 -23.14 -13.59
C LEU A 186 -1.37 -22.48 -14.25
N THR A 187 -2.07 -23.21 -15.14
CA THR A 187 -3.31 -22.73 -15.77
C THR A 187 -4.37 -22.42 -14.72
N LYS A 188 -4.54 -23.32 -13.74
CA LYS A 188 -5.48 -23.11 -12.63
C LYS A 188 -5.14 -21.87 -11.80
N LEU A 189 -3.85 -21.63 -11.53
CA LEU A 189 -3.41 -20.42 -10.83
C LEU A 189 -3.70 -19.15 -11.65
N ASP A 190 -3.48 -19.19 -12.96
CA ASP A 190 -3.76 -18.08 -13.87
C ASP A 190 -5.27 -17.76 -13.93
N GLU A 191 -6.12 -18.78 -13.95
CA GLU A 191 -7.59 -18.63 -13.87
C GLU A 191 -8.05 -18.00 -12.54
N GLN A 192 -7.50 -18.45 -11.42
CA GLN A 192 -7.81 -17.89 -10.10
C GLN A 192 -7.40 -16.42 -10.00
N VAL A 193 -6.21 -16.06 -10.53
CA VAL A 193 -5.77 -14.66 -10.61
C VAL A 193 -6.73 -13.85 -11.46
N ALA A 194 -7.12 -14.35 -12.64
CA ALA A 194 -8.07 -13.67 -13.52
C ALA A 194 -9.43 -13.49 -12.85
N GLN A 195 -9.90 -14.48 -12.06
CA GLN A 195 -11.14 -14.38 -11.32
C GLN A 195 -11.10 -13.28 -10.25
N ILE A 196 -10.00 -13.16 -9.51
CA ILE A 196 -9.81 -12.07 -8.56
C ILE A 196 -9.82 -10.71 -9.28
N GLU A 197 -9.11 -10.59 -10.41
CA GLU A 197 -9.10 -9.34 -11.18
C GLU A 197 -10.48 -9.00 -11.77
N ARG A 198 -11.31 -9.98 -12.12
CA ARG A 198 -12.71 -9.76 -12.52
C ARG A 198 -13.53 -9.18 -11.37
N ARG A 199 -13.40 -9.74 -10.15
CA ARG A 199 -14.06 -9.22 -8.94
C ARG A 199 -13.64 -7.77 -8.64
N MET A 200 -12.35 -7.47 -8.75
CA MET A 200 -11.83 -6.10 -8.57
C MET A 200 -12.35 -5.13 -9.64
N ARG A 201 -12.50 -5.58 -10.89
CA ARG A 201 -13.09 -4.76 -11.98
C ARG A 201 -14.55 -4.41 -11.71
N ALA A 202 -15.33 -5.33 -11.15
CA ALA A 202 -16.73 -5.06 -10.79
C ALA A 202 -16.81 -3.90 -9.79
N TRP A 203 -16.03 -3.95 -8.71
CA TRP A 203 -15.95 -2.88 -7.73
C TRP A 203 -15.44 -1.54 -8.28
N LYS A 204 -14.48 -1.57 -9.22
CA LYS A 204 -14.05 -0.33 -9.91
C LYS A 204 -15.23 0.38 -10.62
N LYS A 205 -16.24 -0.35 -11.11
CA LYS A 205 -17.40 0.28 -11.77
C LYS A 205 -18.32 1.02 -10.80
N GLU A 206 -18.32 0.66 -9.53
CA GLU A 206 -19.17 1.26 -8.51
C GLU A 206 -18.50 2.48 -7.86
N ASP A 207 -17.16 2.47 -7.72
CA ASP A 207 -16.43 3.51 -7.00
C ASP A 207 -15.96 4.66 -7.92
N LYS A 208 -16.56 5.85 -7.73
CA LYS A 208 -16.18 7.09 -8.42
C LYS A 208 -14.71 7.48 -8.19
N ALA A 209 -14.16 7.26 -7.01
CA ALA A 209 -12.77 7.60 -6.70
C ALA A 209 -11.81 6.73 -7.52
N VAL A 210 -12.06 5.42 -7.58
CA VAL A 210 -11.26 4.48 -8.38
C VAL A 210 -11.34 4.82 -9.87
N LYS A 211 -12.50 5.26 -10.37
CA LYS A 211 -12.66 5.70 -11.76
C LYS A 211 -11.76 6.89 -12.09
N ALA A 212 -11.88 7.98 -11.32
CA ALA A 212 -11.12 9.19 -11.60
C ALA A 212 -9.61 8.97 -11.53
N ILE A 213 -9.15 8.18 -10.56
CA ILE A 213 -7.73 7.82 -10.43
C ILE A 213 -7.24 6.96 -11.59
N SER A 214 -8.12 6.13 -12.16
CA SER A 214 -7.76 5.26 -13.28
C SER A 214 -7.59 6.01 -14.61
N GLU A 215 -8.02 7.26 -14.70
CA GLU A 215 -7.82 8.11 -15.88
C GLU A 215 -6.38 8.61 -15.96
N ILE A 216 -5.66 8.59 -14.82
CA ILE A 216 -4.27 9.02 -14.75
C ILE A 216 -3.39 8.03 -15.55
N PRO A 217 -2.58 8.53 -16.50
CA PRO A 217 -1.67 7.67 -17.26
C PRO A 217 -0.75 6.86 -16.35
N GLY A 218 -0.69 5.56 -16.56
CA GLY A 218 0.09 4.63 -15.73
C GLY A 218 -0.65 4.05 -14.53
N VAL A 219 -1.86 4.53 -14.23
CA VAL A 219 -2.66 4.03 -13.11
C VAL A 219 -3.69 3.01 -13.62
N GLY A 220 -3.27 1.75 -13.62
CA GLY A 220 -4.14 0.63 -13.96
C GLY A 220 -5.09 0.22 -12.84
N LEU A 221 -5.93 -0.78 -13.10
CA LEU A 221 -6.89 -1.36 -12.14
C LEU A 221 -6.27 -1.59 -10.75
N LEU A 222 -5.12 -2.28 -10.71
CA LEU A 222 -4.47 -2.66 -9.46
C LEU A 222 -3.98 -1.43 -8.69
N THR A 223 -3.35 -0.48 -9.37
CA THR A 223 -2.82 0.73 -8.74
C THR A 223 -3.97 1.60 -8.19
N ALA A 224 -5.04 1.78 -8.96
CA ALA A 224 -6.19 2.58 -8.55
C ALA A 224 -6.91 1.98 -7.32
N THR A 225 -7.26 0.70 -7.39
CA THR A 225 -7.97 0.01 -6.30
C THR A 225 -7.14 -0.11 -5.03
N ALA A 226 -5.82 -0.38 -5.15
CA ALA A 226 -4.92 -0.40 -4.00
C ALA A 226 -4.75 0.99 -3.38
N ALA A 227 -4.59 2.04 -4.19
CA ALA A 227 -4.39 3.39 -3.69
C ALA A 227 -5.59 3.86 -2.86
N VAL A 228 -6.81 3.73 -3.40
CA VAL A 228 -8.05 4.10 -2.68
C VAL A 228 -8.21 3.28 -1.40
N ALA A 229 -8.05 1.97 -1.48
CA ALA A 229 -8.27 1.09 -0.33
C ALA A 229 -7.21 1.26 0.77
N MET A 230 -5.95 1.58 0.42
CA MET A 230 -4.88 1.80 1.39
C MET A 230 -4.92 3.20 2.01
N MET A 231 -5.24 4.22 1.22
CA MET A 231 -5.32 5.61 1.66
C MET A 231 -6.40 5.82 2.73
N GLY A 232 -7.54 5.15 2.59
CA GLY A 232 -8.67 5.36 3.50
C GLY A 232 -9.38 6.67 3.19
N ASP A 233 -9.29 7.64 4.10
CA ASP A 233 -9.81 9.00 3.89
C ASP A 233 -8.72 9.91 3.28
N PRO A 234 -8.92 10.46 2.06
CA PRO A 234 -7.96 11.39 1.46
C PRO A 234 -7.75 12.67 2.26
N LYS A 235 -8.74 13.11 3.06
CA LYS A 235 -8.63 14.31 3.90
C LYS A 235 -7.55 14.17 4.96
N ALA A 236 -7.09 12.95 5.24
CA ALA A 236 -5.93 12.72 6.09
C ALA A 236 -4.63 13.30 5.49
N PHE A 237 -4.59 13.67 4.20
CA PHE A 237 -3.40 14.22 3.53
C PHE A 237 -3.64 15.67 3.12
N ARG A 238 -2.73 16.55 3.57
CA ARG A 238 -2.71 17.98 3.24
C ARG A 238 -2.24 18.23 1.80
N SER A 239 -1.42 17.34 1.26
CA SER A 239 -0.85 17.47 -0.09
C SER A 239 -0.42 16.14 -0.68
N GLY A 240 -0.21 16.12 -2.02
CA GLY A 240 0.39 14.98 -2.70
C GLY A 240 1.81 14.64 -2.24
N ARG A 241 2.59 15.64 -1.80
CA ARG A 241 3.91 15.41 -1.22
C ARG A 241 3.83 14.63 0.09
N GLU A 242 2.82 14.92 0.91
CA GLU A 242 2.58 14.17 2.14
C GLU A 242 2.16 12.72 1.85
N PHE A 243 1.34 12.51 0.82
CA PHE A 243 1.00 11.17 0.35
C PHE A 243 2.23 10.42 -0.20
N ALA A 244 3.10 11.07 -0.97
CA ALA A 244 4.36 10.51 -1.45
C ALA A 244 5.28 10.07 -0.30
N ALA A 245 5.34 10.90 0.76
CA ALA A 245 6.12 10.59 1.96
C ALA A 245 5.55 9.37 2.69
N TRP A 246 4.22 9.30 2.83
CA TRP A 246 3.52 8.18 3.44
C TRP A 246 3.66 6.87 2.66
N ALA A 247 3.63 6.92 1.32
CA ALA A 247 3.90 5.77 0.45
C ALA A 247 5.40 5.40 0.37
N GLY A 248 6.28 6.18 1.02
CA GLY A 248 7.73 5.98 1.07
C GLY A 248 8.45 6.17 -0.25
N LEU A 249 7.94 7.10 -1.07
CA LEU A 249 8.47 7.44 -2.39
C LEU A 249 9.45 8.62 -2.34
N VAL A 250 9.46 9.35 -1.23
CA VAL A 250 10.40 10.45 -1.00
C VAL A 250 11.81 9.95 -0.67
N PRO A 251 12.86 10.70 -1.02
CA PRO A 251 14.24 10.39 -0.63
C PRO A 251 14.40 10.27 0.88
N LYS A 252 15.24 9.33 1.32
CA LYS A 252 15.70 9.28 2.71
C LYS A 252 16.65 10.46 2.94
N GLN A 253 16.43 11.19 4.02
CA GLN A 253 17.29 12.31 4.42
C GLN A 253 18.06 11.93 5.68
N THR A 254 19.33 12.28 5.75
CA THR A 254 20.16 12.22 6.96
C THR A 254 21.03 13.46 7.01
N GLY A 255 21.25 14.01 8.19
CA GLY A 255 22.07 15.21 8.34
C GLY A 255 22.38 15.53 9.79
N SER A 256 23.56 16.07 10.04
CA SER A 256 23.99 16.62 11.32
C SER A 256 24.77 17.91 11.05
N GLY A 257 24.60 18.93 11.90
CA GLY A 257 25.34 20.19 11.78
C GLY A 257 25.06 20.98 10.49
N GLY A 258 23.79 21.04 10.06
CA GLY A 258 23.37 21.86 8.90
C GLY A 258 23.56 21.24 7.52
N LYS A 259 24.24 20.09 7.39
CA LYS A 259 24.39 19.37 6.11
C LYS A 259 23.24 18.38 5.90
N VAL A 260 22.53 18.49 4.77
CA VAL A 260 21.45 17.57 4.38
C VAL A 260 21.93 16.61 3.29
N ASN A 261 22.09 15.33 3.63
CA ASN A 261 22.45 14.28 2.66
C ASN A 261 21.20 13.50 2.23
N LEU A 262 20.89 13.56 0.94
CA LEU A 262 19.80 12.79 0.32
C LEU A 262 20.31 11.43 -0.17
N HIS A 263 19.59 10.36 0.18
CA HIS A 263 19.91 8.98 -0.19
C HIS A 263 18.84 8.43 -1.16
N GLY A 264 18.80 7.10 -1.34
CA GLY A 264 17.72 6.43 -2.05
C GLY A 264 16.33 6.66 -1.42
N ILE A 265 15.28 6.15 -2.06
CA ILE A 265 13.91 6.24 -1.55
C ILE A 265 13.83 5.72 -0.10
N SER A 266 13.01 6.37 0.73
CA SER A 266 12.89 6.07 2.16
C SER A 266 12.44 4.64 2.46
N LYS A 267 11.73 4.01 1.51
CA LYS A 267 11.12 2.68 1.65
C LYS A 267 10.12 2.55 2.81
N ARG A 268 9.69 3.67 3.42
CA ARG A 268 8.66 3.72 4.46
C ARG A 268 7.27 3.33 3.91
N GLY A 269 6.33 2.95 4.77
CA GLY A 269 4.97 2.60 4.35
C GLY A 269 4.88 1.26 3.61
N ASP A 270 3.78 1.05 2.87
CA ASP A 270 3.45 -0.25 2.28
C ASP A 270 4.25 -0.54 0.99
N ALA A 271 5.00 -1.64 1.01
CA ALA A 271 5.83 -2.05 -0.11
C ALA A 271 5.04 -2.45 -1.36
N TYR A 272 3.81 -2.94 -1.22
CA TYR A 272 2.97 -3.36 -2.34
C TYR A 272 2.42 -2.15 -3.11
N LEU A 273 1.87 -1.15 -2.42
CA LEU A 273 1.42 0.10 -3.07
C LEU A 273 2.58 0.80 -3.78
N ARG A 274 3.73 0.92 -3.12
CA ARG A 274 4.94 1.47 -3.74
C ARG A 274 5.33 0.70 -5.00
N THR A 275 5.31 -0.63 -4.95
CA THR A 275 5.63 -1.46 -6.12
C THR A 275 4.68 -1.20 -7.28
N LEU A 276 3.38 -1.10 -7.02
CA LEU A 276 2.37 -0.77 -8.03
C LEU A 276 2.58 0.62 -8.64
N LEU A 277 2.88 1.63 -7.81
CA LEU A 277 3.15 2.99 -8.28
C LEU A 277 4.41 3.05 -9.15
N ILE A 278 5.49 2.35 -8.76
CA ILE A 278 6.71 2.23 -9.56
C ILE A 278 6.44 1.53 -10.89
N HIS A 279 5.61 0.47 -10.90
CA HIS A 279 5.20 -0.19 -12.14
C HIS A 279 4.35 0.73 -13.02
N GLY A 280 3.50 1.55 -12.43
CA GLY A 280 2.74 2.59 -13.14
C GLY A 280 3.66 3.59 -13.82
N ALA A 281 4.62 4.16 -13.08
CA ALA A 281 5.64 5.07 -13.63
C ALA A 281 6.47 4.41 -14.75
N ARG A 282 6.84 3.13 -14.60
CA ARG A 282 7.51 2.33 -15.64
C ARG A 282 6.63 2.09 -16.87
N ALA A 283 5.33 2.01 -16.71
CA ALA A 283 4.39 1.83 -17.82
C ALA A 283 4.32 3.13 -18.65
N VAL A 284 4.16 4.27 -17.98
CA VAL A 284 4.17 5.61 -18.61
C VAL A 284 5.47 5.83 -19.37
N SER A 285 6.62 5.59 -18.71
CA SER A 285 7.93 5.79 -19.34
C SER A 285 8.21 4.87 -20.55
N ARG A 286 7.49 3.75 -20.69
CA ARG A 286 7.70 2.78 -21.79
C ARG A 286 6.67 2.86 -22.90
N HIS A 287 5.44 3.29 -22.60
CA HIS A 287 4.30 3.19 -23.52
C HIS A 287 3.55 4.52 -23.72
N ALA A 288 4.00 5.62 -23.10
CA ALA A 288 3.45 6.91 -23.48
C ALA A 288 3.88 7.22 -24.92
N ASN A 289 2.93 7.30 -25.84
CA ASN A 289 3.16 7.78 -27.21
C ASN A 289 3.53 9.28 -27.24
N GLN A 290 3.32 9.98 -26.12
CA GLN A 290 3.84 11.32 -25.85
C GLN A 290 4.29 11.36 -24.38
N PRO A 291 5.47 10.86 -24.03
CA PRO A 291 6.12 11.30 -22.81
C PRO A 291 6.28 12.81 -23.00
N GLY A 292 5.73 13.64 -22.11
CA GLY A 292 5.96 15.07 -22.23
C GLY A 292 7.46 15.34 -22.45
N THR A 293 7.82 16.34 -23.26
CA THR A 293 9.20 16.66 -23.68
C THR A 293 10.24 16.53 -22.56
N TRP A 294 9.83 16.80 -21.33
CA TRP A 294 10.59 16.60 -20.10
C TRP A 294 11.04 15.16 -19.79
N VAL A 295 10.18 14.14 -19.92
CA VAL A 295 10.54 12.74 -19.63
C VAL A 295 11.60 12.27 -20.62
N ASP A 296 11.42 12.58 -21.91
CA ASP A 296 12.38 12.23 -22.97
C ASP A 296 13.72 12.93 -22.80
N GLN A 297 13.71 14.23 -22.45
CA GLN A 297 14.94 14.96 -22.12
C GLN A 297 15.67 14.38 -20.91
N MET A 298 14.94 13.82 -19.95
CA MET A 298 15.53 13.25 -18.75
C MET A 298 16.06 11.83 -18.96
N ILE A 299 15.38 11.00 -19.76
CA ILE A 299 15.88 9.67 -20.18
C ILE A 299 17.24 9.81 -20.87
N LYS A 300 17.45 10.88 -21.65
CA LYS A 300 18.73 11.17 -22.29
C LYS A 300 19.85 11.57 -21.31
N ARG A 301 19.51 12.12 -20.13
CA ARG A 301 20.48 12.70 -19.20
C ARG A 301 20.76 11.86 -17.95
N ARG A 302 19.87 10.93 -17.60
CA ARG A 302 19.93 10.18 -16.34
C ARG A 302 19.63 8.70 -16.53
N PRO A 303 20.15 7.81 -15.66
CA PRO A 303 19.83 6.39 -15.70
C PRO A 303 18.32 6.15 -15.59
N LYS A 304 17.80 5.15 -16.31
CA LYS A 304 16.35 4.86 -16.44
C LYS A 304 15.62 4.79 -15.09
N ASN A 305 16.24 4.18 -14.08
CA ASN A 305 15.64 4.06 -12.74
C ASN A 305 15.49 5.42 -12.02
N VAL A 306 16.38 6.37 -12.26
CA VAL A 306 16.28 7.74 -11.70
C VAL A 306 15.12 8.48 -12.35
N VAL A 307 14.95 8.32 -13.66
CA VAL A 307 13.82 8.92 -14.38
C VAL A 307 12.49 8.35 -13.92
N ILE A 308 12.40 7.02 -13.77
CA ILE A 308 11.19 6.35 -13.25
C ILE A 308 10.81 6.88 -11.86
N VAL A 309 11.78 7.03 -10.95
CA VAL A 309 11.53 7.58 -9.60
C VAL A 309 11.11 9.05 -9.65
N ARG A 310 11.56 9.83 -10.64
CA ARG A 310 11.11 11.21 -10.83
C ARG A 310 9.73 11.31 -11.49
N SER A 311 9.41 10.46 -12.47
CA SER A 311 8.06 10.36 -13.04
C SER A 311 7.03 9.90 -12.02
N LEU A 312 7.47 9.15 -11.00
CA LEU A 312 6.67 8.76 -9.86
C LEU A 312 6.17 9.97 -9.06
N ASP A 313 6.99 11.01 -8.89
CA ASP A 313 6.62 12.21 -8.14
C ASP A 313 5.47 12.95 -8.83
N TRP A 314 5.56 13.10 -10.16
CA TRP A 314 4.46 13.61 -10.98
C TRP A 314 3.19 12.77 -10.84
N LEU A 315 3.30 11.45 -11.02
CA LEU A 315 2.16 10.53 -10.94
C LEU A 315 1.51 10.56 -9.54
N VAL A 316 2.29 10.71 -8.48
CA VAL A 316 1.80 10.76 -7.09
C VAL A 316 1.15 12.09 -6.77
N HIS A 317 1.67 13.20 -7.31
CA HIS A 317 1.04 14.51 -7.20
C HIS A 317 -0.31 14.55 -7.92
N ASP A 318 -0.40 13.98 -9.12
CA ASP A 318 -1.64 13.90 -9.90
C ASP A 318 -2.66 12.95 -9.25
N LEU A 319 -2.19 11.78 -8.77
CA LEU A 319 -2.99 10.85 -7.97
C LEU A 319 -3.61 11.52 -6.76
N ALA A 320 -2.80 12.18 -5.94
CA ALA A 320 -3.28 12.83 -4.73
C ALA A 320 -4.17 14.03 -5.05
N GLY A 321 -3.85 14.80 -6.09
CA GLY A 321 -4.67 15.91 -6.57
C GLY A 321 -6.07 15.44 -6.99
N SER A 322 -6.15 14.44 -7.87
CA SER A 322 -7.42 13.86 -8.32
C SER A 322 -8.20 13.19 -7.19
N LEU A 323 -7.53 12.49 -6.28
CA LEU A 323 -8.16 11.89 -5.09
C LEU A 323 -8.78 12.94 -4.16
N ILE A 324 -8.03 14.00 -3.86
CA ILE A 324 -8.48 15.09 -3.00
C ILE A 324 -9.63 15.84 -3.69
N TYR A 325 -9.51 16.14 -4.99
CA TYR A 325 -10.51 16.87 -5.77
C TYR A 325 -11.84 16.10 -5.93
N VAL A 326 -11.78 14.85 -6.39
CA VAL A 326 -12.97 14.02 -6.68
C VAL A 326 -13.75 13.69 -5.40
N MET A 327 -13.08 13.58 -4.26
CA MET A 327 -13.72 13.30 -2.97
C MET A 327 -14.11 14.56 -2.18
N HIS A 328 -13.59 15.75 -2.53
CA HIS A 328 -14.12 17.03 -2.02
C HIS A 328 -15.50 17.36 -2.61
N LEU A 329 -15.71 17.05 -3.90
CA LEU A 329 -16.98 17.28 -4.60
C LEU A 329 -18.15 16.45 -4.04
N LYS A 330 -17.88 15.30 -3.41
CA LYS A 330 -18.91 14.48 -2.72
C LYS A 330 -19.61 15.19 -1.55
N HIS A 331 -19.04 16.27 -1.01
CA HIS A 331 -19.59 16.94 0.16
C HIS A 331 -20.25 18.29 -0.15
N VAL A 332 -19.97 18.89 -1.31
CA VAL A 332 -20.52 20.19 -1.71
C VAL A 332 -21.79 20.03 -2.54
N PHE A 333 -21.92 18.94 -3.30
CA PHE A 333 -23.10 18.65 -4.11
C PHE A 333 -23.70 17.30 -3.72
N GLY A 334 -24.57 17.33 -2.69
CA GLY A 334 -25.62 16.32 -2.58
C GLY A 334 -26.51 16.38 -3.81
N ASP A 335 -26.90 15.20 -4.30
CA ASP A 335 -27.88 14.91 -5.34
C ASP A 335 -28.37 16.09 -6.19
N ILE A 336 -27.68 16.37 -7.31
CA ILE A 336 -28.30 17.05 -8.44
C ILE A 336 -27.95 16.30 -9.73
N HIS A 337 -29.02 16.06 -10.49
CA HIS A 337 -29.10 15.38 -11.76
C HIS A 337 -28.04 15.78 -12.79
N THR A 338 -27.64 14.77 -13.55
CA THR A 338 -27.09 14.80 -14.92
C THR A 338 -27.15 16.16 -15.60
N HIS A 339 -26.00 16.81 -15.81
CA HIS A 339 -25.74 17.59 -17.02
C HIS A 339 -24.30 17.31 -17.48
N SER A 340 -24.20 16.96 -18.76
CA SER A 340 -22.97 16.70 -19.49
C SER A 340 -22.10 17.96 -19.48
N CYS A 341 -20.97 17.92 -18.77
CA CYS A 341 -19.88 18.87 -18.98
C CYS A 341 -18.67 18.10 -19.51
N THR A 342 -18.55 18.11 -20.83
CA THR A 342 -17.32 17.84 -21.57
C THR A 342 -16.25 18.80 -21.05
N VAL A 343 -15.29 18.29 -20.27
CA VAL A 343 -14.11 19.07 -19.87
C VAL A 343 -13.20 19.19 -21.08
N HIS A 344 -13.28 20.33 -21.77
CA HIS A 344 -12.29 20.74 -22.73
C HIS A 344 -10.92 20.91 -22.04
N ALA A 345 -9.91 20.38 -22.72
CA ALA A 345 -8.52 20.44 -22.34
C ALA A 345 -8.06 21.89 -22.12
N GLY A 346 -7.71 22.21 -20.88
CA GLY A 346 -7.10 23.49 -20.47
C GLY A 346 -5.94 23.24 -19.52
N SER A 347 -4.97 22.43 -19.92
CA SER A 347 -3.77 22.05 -19.14
C SER A 347 -2.67 23.13 -19.15
N SER A 348 -3.02 24.41 -19.14
CA SER A 348 -2.06 25.52 -19.18
C SER A 348 -1.82 26.14 -17.80
N GLY A 349 -2.84 26.32 -16.96
CA GLY A 349 -2.70 27.02 -15.66
C GLY A 349 -1.98 26.23 -14.54
N LEU A 350 -1.97 24.89 -14.60
CA LEU A 350 -1.24 24.04 -13.65
C LEU A 350 0.21 23.77 -14.06
N ARG A 351 0.59 24.07 -15.30
CA ARG A 351 1.97 23.91 -15.80
C ARG A 351 2.88 25.04 -15.32
N GLU A 352 2.42 26.29 -15.31
CA GLU A 352 3.26 27.43 -14.93
C GLU A 352 3.60 27.47 -13.44
N LYS A 353 2.68 27.05 -12.55
CA LYS A 353 2.98 26.93 -11.12
C LYS A 353 3.94 25.78 -10.79
N ASN A 354 4.00 24.75 -11.65
CA ASN A 354 4.96 23.65 -11.48
C ASN A 354 6.37 24.02 -11.98
N THR A 355 6.53 25.01 -12.85
CA THR A 355 7.85 25.48 -13.31
C THR A 355 8.63 26.19 -12.19
N MET A 356 7.96 26.93 -11.29
CA MET A 356 8.64 27.56 -10.14
C MET A 356 9.15 26.55 -9.09
N ILE A 357 8.61 25.32 -9.06
CA ILE A 357 9.05 24.28 -8.12
C ILE A 357 10.39 23.66 -8.57
N PHE A 358 10.79 23.84 -9.84
CA PHE A 358 12.03 23.29 -10.39
C PHE A 358 13.31 24.08 -10.05
N GLN A 359 13.22 25.32 -9.54
CA GLN A 359 14.41 26.09 -9.20
C GLN A 359 15.10 25.63 -7.90
N PHE A 360 14.37 24.99 -6.97
CA PHE A 360 14.94 24.54 -5.69
C PHE A 360 15.79 23.27 -5.76
N TRP A 361 15.90 22.63 -6.93
CA TRP A 361 16.78 21.48 -7.16
C TRP A 361 17.99 21.79 -8.05
N HIS A 362 18.18 23.05 -8.44
CA HIS A 362 19.25 23.49 -9.34
C HIS A 362 20.24 24.51 -8.74
N SER A 363 20.03 25.00 -7.51
CA SER A 363 21.04 25.73 -6.74
C SER A 363 21.79 24.74 -5.83
N ASP A 364 23.10 24.91 -5.69
CA ASP A 364 24.01 24.18 -4.78
C ASP A 364 24.80 23.03 -5.41
N ALA A 365 25.16 23.18 -6.69
CA ALA A 365 26.30 22.44 -7.26
C ALA A 365 27.12 23.29 -8.27
N VAL A 366 27.46 24.54 -7.90
CA VAL A 366 28.55 25.36 -8.48
C VAL A 366 28.89 26.39 -7.39
N GLY A 367 29.95 26.27 -6.58
CA GLY A 367 31.40 26.41 -6.83
C GLY A 367 32.01 27.12 -5.60
N PRO A 368 33.30 27.52 -5.56
CA PRO A 368 34.42 27.17 -6.43
C PRO A 368 35.16 25.89 -6.01
#